data_AF-A0A938KJN7-F1
#
_entry.id   AF-A0A938KJN7-F1
#
_cell.length_a   1.000
_cell.length_b   1.000
_cell.length_c   1.000
_cell.angle_alpha   90.00
_cell.angle_beta   90.00
_cell.angle_gamma   90.00
#
_symmetry.space_group_name_H-M   'P 1'
#
loop_
_entity.id
_entity.type
_entity.pdbx_description
1 polymer ?
#
loop_
_entity_poly.entity_id
_entity_poly.type
_entity_poly.pdbx_seq_one_letter_code
_entity_poly.pdbx_strand_id
1 'polypeptide(L)' 'MVTNIFARLHAGVTTASAGETRELARQLGQALPADTALALHGNLGVGKTTFVQGLARGLGVRDAVTSPTFTIFTLHR' A
#
# COMPACT_ATOMS: atom_id res chain seq x y z
N MET A 1 12.87 13.24 13.93
CA MET A 1 12.21 14.07 12.90
C MET A 1 11.41 13.11 12.04
N VAL A 2 10.08 13.10 12.10
CA VAL A 2 9.28 12.15 11.30
C VAL A 2 9.38 12.57 9.84
N THR A 3 10.11 11.82 9.03
CA THR A 3 10.25 12.12 7.60
C THR A 3 8.89 12.00 6.94
N ASN A 4 8.40 13.09 6.36
CA ASN A 4 7.10 13.13 5.68
C ASN A 4 7.09 12.09 4.53
N ILE A 5 6.27 11.03 4.69
CA ILE A 5 6.19 9.93 3.72
C ILE A 5 5.73 10.41 2.33
N PHE A 6 4.87 11.41 2.26
CA PHE A 6 4.42 12.00 0.99
C PHE A 6 5.57 12.68 0.26
N ALA A 7 6.41 13.43 0.97
CA ALA A 7 7.59 14.06 0.37
C ALA A 7 8.57 13.02 -0.19
N ARG A 8 8.79 11.92 0.54
CA ARG A 8 9.62 10.80 0.08
C ARG A 8 9.06 10.14 -1.18
N LEU A 9 7.75 9.85 -1.19
CA LEU A 9 7.09 9.25 -2.35
C LEU A 9 7.12 10.17 -3.56
N HIS A 10 6.97 11.48 -3.37
CA HIS A 10 7.05 12.48 -4.44
C HIS A 10 8.47 12.60 -5.03
N ALA A 11 9.51 12.36 -4.23
CA ALA A 11 10.90 12.32 -4.71
C ALA A 11 11.25 11.01 -5.45
N GLY A 12 10.38 10.00 -5.38
CA GLY A 12 10.64 8.65 -5.91
C GLY A 12 11.31 7.74 -4.87
N VAL A 13 10.87 6.48 -4.82
CA VAL A 13 11.38 5.46 -3.90
C VAL A 13 11.54 4.14 -4.65
N THR A 14 12.65 3.46 -4.38
CA THR A 14 12.90 2.08 -4.84
C THR A 14 12.94 1.17 -3.62
N THR A 15 12.29 0.01 -3.73
CA THR A 15 12.36 -1.07 -2.71
C THR A 15 13.03 -2.28 -3.33
N ALA A 16 13.91 -2.95 -2.59
CA ALA A 16 14.65 -4.12 -3.05
C ALA A 16 13.95 -5.46 -2.72
N SER A 17 12.87 -5.42 -1.94
CA SER A 17 12.16 -6.63 -1.52
C SER A 17 10.66 -6.39 -1.31
N ALA A 18 9.88 -7.47 -1.38
CA ALA A 18 8.45 -7.44 -1.04
C ALA A 18 8.20 -7.04 0.43
N GLY A 19 9.17 -7.31 1.33
CA GLY A 19 9.11 -6.86 2.73
C GLY A 19 9.19 -5.33 2.83
N GLU A 20 10.15 -4.72 2.15
CA GLU A 20 10.29 -3.26 2.07
C GLU A 20 9.08 -2.59 1.42
N THR A 21 8.53 -3.17 0.34
CA THR A 21 7.31 -2.63 -0.29
C THR A 21 6.14 -2.61 0.68
N ARG A 22 5.96 -3.68 1.48
CA ARG A 22 4.90 -3.73 2.50
C ARG A 22 5.14 -2.71 3.61
N GLU A 23 6.39 -2.56 4.06
CA GLU A 23 6.72 -1.64 5.13
C GLU A 23 6.53 -0.17 4.71
N LEU A 24 6.95 0.17 3.48
CA LEU A 24 6.69 1.49 2.89
C LEU A 24 5.19 1.77 2.81
N ALA A 25 4.40 0.81 2.32
CA ALA A 25 2.95 0.96 2.21
C ALA A 25 2.27 1.05 3.57
N ARG A 26 2.75 0.31 4.59
CA ARG A 26 2.27 0.40 5.97
C ARG A 26 2.46 1.79 6.55
N GLN A 27 3.64 2.39 6.35
CA GLN A 27 3.93 3.77 6.76
C GLN A 27 3.01 4.77 6.07
N LEU A 28 2.76 4.58 4.76
CA LEU A 28 1.79 5.41 4.04
C LEU A 28 0.39 5.28 4.63
N GLY A 29 -0.10 4.05 4.88
CA GLY A 29 -1.43 3.80 5.42
C GLY A 29 -1.67 4.48 6.77
N GLN A 30 -0.65 4.56 7.61
CA GLN A 30 -0.73 5.27 8.90
C GLN A 30 -0.80 6.80 8.78
N ALA A 31 -0.37 7.35 7.64
CA ALA A 31 -0.33 8.78 7.37
C ALA A 31 -1.45 9.26 6.43
N LEU A 32 -2.24 8.34 5.86
CA LEU A 32 -3.31 8.70 4.94
C LEU A 32 -4.44 9.44 5.67
N PRO A 33 -4.91 10.57 5.12
CA PRO A 33 -6.18 11.16 5.55
C PRO A 33 -7.34 10.19 5.33
N ALA A 34 -8.38 10.33 6.14
CA ALA A 34 -9.67 9.69 5.88
C ALA A 34 -10.20 10.09 4.48
N ASP A 35 -11.05 9.24 3.91
CA ASP A 35 -11.70 9.45 2.61
C ASP A 35 -10.74 9.63 1.42
N THR A 36 -9.51 9.09 1.53
CA THR A 36 -8.52 9.11 0.45
C THR A 36 -8.76 7.98 -0.57
N ALA A 37 -8.76 8.33 -1.86
CA ALA A 37 -8.68 7.36 -2.95
C ALA A 37 -7.26 7.26 -3.51
N LEU A 38 -6.73 6.04 -3.66
CA LEU A 38 -5.42 5.76 -4.24
C LEU A 38 -5.55 4.88 -5.48
N ALA A 39 -4.89 5.31 -6.57
CA ALA A 39 -4.74 4.51 -7.78
C ALA A 39 -3.33 3.88 -7.83
N LEU A 40 -3.24 2.56 -8.03
CA LEU A 40 -1.97 1.86 -8.21
C LEU A 40 -1.80 1.47 -9.68
N HIS A 41 -0.76 2.02 -10.32
CA HIS A 41 -0.44 1.75 -11.72
C HIS A 41 0.83 0.88 -11.85
N GLY A 42 0.83 0.02 -12.88
CA GLY A 42 2.00 -0.80 -13.24
C GLY A 42 1.61 -2.18 -13.76
N ASN A 43 2.58 -2.86 -14.37
CA ASN A 43 2.40 -4.15 -15.05
C ASN A 43 1.96 -5.30 -14.11
N LEU A 44 1.55 -6.42 -14.71
CA LEU A 44 1.27 -7.66 -13.96
C LEU A 44 2.53 -8.12 -13.22
N GLY A 45 2.37 -8.59 -11.98
CA GLY A 45 3.49 -9.09 -11.17
C GLY A 45 4.38 -8.03 -10.53
N VAL A 46 4.19 -6.73 -10.82
CA VAL A 46 5.05 -5.64 -10.29
C VAL A 46 4.93 -5.40 -8.77
N GLY A 47 4.02 -6.10 -8.08
CA GLY A 47 3.87 -6.00 -6.62
C GLY A 47 2.73 -5.10 -6.12
N LYS A 48 1.76 -4.72 -6.96
CA LYS A 48 0.57 -3.95 -6.53
C LYS A 48 -0.15 -4.57 -5.33
N THR A 49 -0.44 -5.88 -5.38
CA THR A 49 -1.09 -6.58 -4.25
C THR A 49 -0.20 -6.61 -3.01
N THR A 50 1.11 -6.78 -3.16
CA THR A 50 2.10 -6.67 -2.07
C THR A 50 2.02 -5.29 -1.40
N PHE A 51 1.90 -4.22 -2.18
CA PHE A 51 1.72 -2.87 -1.66
C PHE A 51 0.41 -2.75 -0.87
N VAL A 52 -0.73 -3.19 -1.44
CA VAL A 52 -2.04 -3.11 -0.76
C VAL A 52 -2.05 -3.89 0.56
N GLN A 53 -1.37 -5.04 0.64
CA GLN A 53 -1.23 -5.80 1.89
C GLN A 53 -0.53 -4.98 2.99
N GLY A 54 0.55 -4.27 2.65
CA GLY A 54 1.22 -3.38 3.59
C GLY A 54 0.34 -2.21 4.00
N LEU A 55 -0.31 -1.58 3.03
CA LEU A 55 -1.24 -0.47 3.25
C LEU A 55 -2.37 -0.84 4.21
N ALA A 56 -3.01 -1.99 3.97
CA ALA A 56 -4.11 -2.50 4.80
C ALA A 56 -3.67 -2.73 6.26
N ARG A 57 -2.46 -3.26 6.48
CA ARG A 57 -1.88 -3.37 7.84
C ARG A 57 -1.68 -2.00 8.48
N GLY A 58 -1.24 -1.00 7.72
CA GLY A 58 -1.10 0.37 8.20
C GLY A 58 -2.42 0.99 8.65
N LEU A 59 -3.52 0.59 8.00
CA LEU A 59 -4.90 0.98 8.31
C LEU A 59 -5.56 0.13 9.40
N GLY A 60 -4.87 -0.89 9.92
CA GLY A 60 -5.38 -1.76 11.00
C GLY A 60 -6.14 -3.00 10.56
N VAL A 61 -6.24 -3.28 9.26
CA VAL A 61 -6.86 -4.51 8.74
C VAL A 61 -6.00 -5.72 9.10
N ARG A 62 -6.60 -6.72 9.75
CA ARG A 62 -5.90 -7.92 10.25
C ARG A 62 -6.13 -9.16 9.36
N ASP A 63 -7.22 -9.18 8.61
CA ASP A 63 -7.55 -10.29 7.72
C ASP A 63 -6.63 -10.35 6.51
N ALA A 64 -6.64 -11.51 5.84
CA ALA A 64 -5.86 -11.70 4.62
C ALA A 64 -6.38 -10.79 3.48
N VAL A 65 -5.47 -10.02 2.90
CA VAL A 65 -5.73 -9.19 1.71
C VAL A 65 -5.15 -9.87 0.48
N THR A 66 -6.02 -10.20 -0.47
CA THR A 66 -5.69 -10.89 -1.72
C THR A 66 -6.07 -10.03 -2.93
N SER A 67 -5.67 -10.46 -4.13
CA SER A 67 -6.01 -9.72 -5.36
C SER A 67 -7.47 -9.97 -5.75
N PRO A 68 -8.31 -8.93 -5.94
CA PRO A 68 -9.70 -9.09 -6.37
C PRO A 68 -9.81 -9.31 -7.90
N THR A 69 -8.86 -10.04 -8.51
CA THR A 69 -8.75 -10.17 -9.97
C THR A 69 -10.04 -10.70 -10.61
N PHE A 70 -10.74 -11.59 -9.93
CA PHE A 70 -12.00 -12.19 -10.41
C PHE A 70 -13.25 -11.64 -9.71
N THR A 71 -13.10 -10.93 -8.59
CA THR A 71 -14.22 -10.40 -7.80
C THR A 71 -14.48 -8.92 -8.04
N ILE A 72 -13.65 -8.26 -8.86
CA ILE A 72 -13.63 -6.82 -9.16
C ILE A 72 -13.22 -5.97 -7.94
N PHE A 73 -13.80 -6.22 -6.77
CA PHE A 73 -13.41 -5.57 -5.51
C PHE A 73 -13.50 -6.53 -4.31
N THR A 74 -12.94 -6.07 -3.19
CA THR A 74 -13.09 -6.68 -1.86
C THR A 74 -13.20 -5.56 -0.84
N LEU A 75 -14.05 -5.73 0.17
CA LEU A 75 -14.22 -4.78 1.26
C LEU A 75 -13.53 -5.32 2.51
N HIS A 76 -12.69 -4.49 3.14
CA HIS A 76 -12.06 -4.76 4.42
C HIS A 76 -12.49 -3.69 5.43
N ARG A 77 -12.68 -4.08 6.70
CA ARG A 77 -13.12 -3.21 7.79
C ARG A 77 -12.10 -3.20 8.92
#